data_AF-A0A7M7P9T7-F1
#
_entry.id   AF-A0A7M7P9T7-F1
#
_cell.length_a   1.000
_cell.length_b   1.000
_cell.length_c   1.000
_cell.angle_alpha   90.00
_cell.angle_beta   90.00
_cell.angle_gamma   90.00
#
_symmetry.space_group_name_H-M   'P 1'
#
loop_
_entity.id
_entity.type
_entity.pdbx_description
1 polymer ?
#
loop_
_entity_poly.entity_id
_entity_poly.type
_entity_poly.pdbx_seq_one_letter_code
_entity_poly.pdbx_strand_id
1 'polypeptide(L)'
;MDITPSGTMGQVDKKTLDTVRTPRCGLKDPIKQMSGGDPDAVLHTRFGPKWNKTELVYKIFKFPQNVKKSQYRNEIARAFQLWSNVTPLTFREVNRRASADIDIRFVSGFHQDDYPFYGAMGVVGHPMVEEMYEHVVRIDVDADEQFTFDRADGINLLQVMLHQIGHALGLGHSSDHISIMSPCVKPYIPNFTLTETDVTGIQSIYGLPNSPTDPISPAGMRLPSPIVQHSEPRYLCEERPLDAVAILAGEIYAFKGNRYWQFSSPNDLLSPISGSLISDRWPGLPAGIAAVYQRNTDNKAVFIRAGRMWIYDIHPKTVSDSTAPYTQVHLRELGLPRTIDMALSCPSWPQSTYFLKKGKVWHYSDLTGSILEGPLQIQNLWNGLPTRRMDAAFTYNGNSYFILDDQYWKVDHMTNRVSPGYPKNFHTDFLGC
;
A
#
# COMPACT_ATOMS: atom_id res chain seq x y z
N MET A 1 2.34 -35.67 34.09
CA MET A 1 2.58 -34.36 34.73
C MET A 1 3.97 -33.92 34.29
N ASP A 2 4.15 -33.54 33.02
CA ASP A 2 3.82 -32.24 32.43
C ASP A 2 4.25 -31.08 33.31
N ILE A 3 5.29 -30.35 32.88
CA ILE A 3 5.17 -28.97 32.35
C ILE A 3 6.28 -28.76 31.29
N THR A 4 5.87 -28.45 30.07
CA THR A 4 6.69 -27.96 28.94
C THR A 4 7.05 -26.48 29.08
N PRO A 5 8.27 -26.04 28.72
CA PRO A 5 8.54 -24.63 28.44
C PRO A 5 8.20 -24.32 26.98
N SER A 6 7.05 -23.72 26.72
CA SER A 6 6.82 -22.99 25.46
C SER A 6 7.36 -21.57 25.63
N GLY A 7 8.51 -21.31 25.05
CA GLY A 7 9.12 -19.98 25.00
C GLY A 7 10.05 -19.92 23.81
N THR A 8 9.50 -19.73 22.62
CA THR A 8 10.30 -19.28 21.48
C THR A 8 10.88 -17.92 21.83
N MET A 9 12.16 -17.88 22.21
CA MET A 9 12.95 -16.64 22.12
C MET A 9 12.92 -16.21 20.66
N GLY A 10 12.10 -15.21 20.34
CA GLY A 10 12.09 -14.58 19.03
C GLY A 10 13.46 -13.97 18.80
N GLN A 11 14.21 -14.51 17.83
CA GLN A 11 15.42 -13.86 17.37
C GLN A 11 15.02 -12.53 16.73
N VAL A 12 15.51 -11.42 17.28
CA VAL A 12 15.28 -10.10 16.71
C VAL A 12 16.11 -10.01 15.43
N ASP A 13 15.45 -10.14 14.28
CA ASP A 13 16.11 -9.99 13.00
C ASP A 13 16.42 -8.51 12.70
N LYS A 14 17.30 -8.27 11.73
CA LYS A 14 17.72 -6.91 11.35
C LYS A 14 16.53 -6.03 10.92
N LYS A 15 15.53 -6.63 10.28
CA LYS A 15 14.30 -5.95 9.83
C LYS A 15 13.46 -5.46 11.01
N THR A 16 13.39 -6.24 12.08
CA THR A 16 12.72 -5.89 13.34
C THR A 16 13.47 -4.76 14.05
N LEU A 17 14.81 -4.80 14.07
CA LEU A 17 15.64 -3.72 14.63
C LEU A 17 15.48 -2.39 13.88
N ASP A 18 15.42 -2.43 12.55
CA ASP A 18 15.23 -1.23 11.72
C ASP A 18 13.82 -0.64 11.92
N THR A 19 12.80 -1.49 12.13
CA THR A 19 11.42 -1.06 12.41
C THR A 19 11.29 -0.41 13.79
N VAL A 20 11.89 -1.01 14.83
CA VAL A 20 11.83 -0.47 16.21
C VAL A 20 12.56 0.87 16.36
N ARG A 21 13.50 1.17 15.46
CA ARG A 21 14.24 2.45 15.43
C ARG A 21 13.54 3.57 14.68
N THR A 22 12.41 3.30 14.03
CA THR A 22 11.67 4.31 13.28
C THR A 22 10.85 5.18 14.24
N PRO A 23 10.90 6.53 14.17
CA PRO A 23 10.04 7.40 14.96
C PRO A 23 8.57 7.03 14.76
N ARG A 24 7.76 7.07 15.82
CA ARG A 24 6.38 6.55 15.79
C ARG A 24 5.43 7.32 16.70
N CYS A 25 4.14 7.09 16.53
CA CYS A 25 3.10 7.53 17.46
C CYS A 25 3.24 6.79 18.81
N GLY A 26 2.94 7.51 19.90
CA GLY A 26 3.05 7.02 21.28
C GLY A 26 1.89 6.15 21.72
N LEU A 27 0.82 6.09 20.92
CA LEU A 27 -0.31 5.22 21.19
C LEU A 27 0.12 3.74 21.05
N LYS A 28 -0.36 2.89 21.97
CA LYS A 28 -0.08 1.45 21.91
C LYS A 28 -0.76 0.85 20.70
N ASP A 29 -0.02 -0.01 19.98
CA ASP A 29 -0.61 -0.81 18.91
C ASP A 29 -1.65 -1.76 19.49
N PRO A 30 -2.79 -1.98 18.80
CA PRO A 30 -3.81 -2.90 19.28
C PRO A 30 -3.21 -4.30 19.46
N ILE A 31 -3.35 -4.85 20.67
CA ILE A 31 -3.04 -6.26 20.93
C ILE A 31 -4.06 -7.08 20.15
N LYS A 32 -3.62 -7.99 19.27
CA LYS A 32 -4.50 -9.04 18.70
C LYS A 32 -5.09 -9.85 19.86
N GLN A 33 -6.24 -9.43 20.38
CA GLN A 33 -6.98 -10.27 21.31
C GLN A 33 -7.42 -11.51 20.53
N MET A 34 -6.94 -12.68 20.97
CA MET A 34 -7.45 -13.97 20.53
C MET A 34 -8.91 -14.08 20.98
N SER A 35 -9.81 -13.52 20.19
CA SER A 35 -11.25 -13.56 20.41
C SER A 35 -11.93 -13.77 19.08
N GLY A 36 -11.86 -15.03 18.60
CA GLY A 36 -12.84 -15.74 17.74
C GLY A 36 -13.63 -15.02 16.65
N GLY A 37 -13.17 -13.88 16.13
CA GLY A 37 -13.79 -13.11 15.06
C GLY A 37 -12.87 -13.02 13.84
N ASP A 38 -13.49 -12.77 12.69
CA ASP A 38 -12.87 -12.64 11.38
C ASP A 38 -11.63 -11.70 11.41
N PRO A 39 -10.41 -12.21 11.15
CA PRO A 39 -9.18 -11.40 11.17
C PRO A 39 -9.11 -10.32 10.08
N ASP A 40 -9.96 -10.39 9.05
CA ASP A 40 -9.89 -9.55 7.84
C ASP A 40 -10.79 -8.29 7.91
N ALA A 41 -11.52 -8.06 9.00
CA ALA A 41 -12.61 -7.09 8.99
C ALA A 41 -12.27 -5.63 9.39
N VAL A 42 -11.07 -5.31 9.88
CA VAL A 42 -10.82 -3.98 10.49
C VAL A 42 -9.41 -3.44 10.19
N LEU A 43 -9.24 -2.73 9.06
CA LEU A 43 -8.00 -1.99 8.71
C LEU A 43 -7.75 -0.74 9.58
N HIS A 44 -8.79 -0.21 10.22
CA HIS A 44 -8.69 0.83 11.25
C HIS A 44 -9.35 0.34 12.53
N THR A 45 -8.57 0.08 13.57
CA THR A 45 -9.16 -0.17 14.88
C THR A 45 -9.95 1.06 15.33
N ARG A 46 -11.21 0.91 15.74
CA ARG A 46 -11.96 2.05 16.28
C ARG A 46 -11.33 2.46 17.61
N PHE A 47 -10.89 3.71 17.72
CA PHE A 47 -10.17 4.22 18.88
C PHE A 47 -10.97 5.35 19.51
N GLY A 48 -11.91 5.00 20.40
CA GLY A 48 -12.71 5.97 21.15
C GLY A 48 -14.10 6.27 20.57
N PRO A 49 -14.88 7.10 21.28
CA PRO A 49 -16.23 7.46 20.89
C PRO A 49 -16.25 8.38 19.65
N LYS A 50 -17.36 8.33 18.91
CA LYS A 50 -17.64 9.27 17.82
C LYS A 50 -18.08 10.61 18.42
N TRP A 51 -17.66 11.74 17.83
CA TRP A 51 -18.22 13.05 18.20
C TRP A 51 -19.72 13.13 17.85
N ASN A 52 -20.54 13.57 18.82
CA ASN A 52 -21.99 13.72 18.63
C ASN A 52 -22.39 15.00 17.86
N LYS A 53 -21.41 15.77 17.38
CA LYS A 53 -21.61 16.99 16.61
C LYS A 53 -20.62 17.05 15.44
N THR A 54 -20.96 17.81 14.41
CA THR A 54 -20.16 17.94 13.18
C THR A 54 -19.35 19.23 13.11
N GLU A 55 -19.71 20.28 13.87
CA GLU A 55 -18.86 21.45 14.05
C GLU A 55 -17.97 21.25 15.29
N LEU A 56 -16.68 21.06 15.05
CA LEU A 56 -15.67 20.90 16.09
C LEU A 56 -14.78 22.15 16.11
N VAL A 57 -14.49 22.66 17.30
CA VAL A 57 -13.59 23.80 17.47
C VAL A 57 -12.32 23.34 18.16
N TYR A 58 -11.17 23.82 17.67
CA TYR A 58 -9.86 23.44 18.22
C TYR A 58 -9.08 24.68 18.64
N LYS A 59 -8.13 24.51 19.57
CA LYS A 59 -7.18 25.56 19.92
C LYS A 59 -5.77 25.02 20.01
N ILE A 60 -4.79 25.83 19.58
CA ILE A 60 -3.37 25.54 19.81
C ILE A 60 -2.96 26.22 21.11
N PHE A 61 -2.96 25.44 22.19
CA PHE A 61 -2.75 25.95 23.54
C PHE A 61 -1.28 26.35 23.77
N LYS A 62 -0.32 25.56 23.28
CA LYS A 62 1.11 25.80 23.48
C LYS A 62 1.88 25.49 22.20
N PHE A 63 2.77 26.39 21.77
CA PHE A 63 3.70 26.20 20.65
C PHE A 63 5.11 25.88 21.19
N PRO A 64 5.99 25.27 20.37
CA PRO A 64 7.42 25.20 20.68
C PRO A 64 8.04 26.59 20.85
N GLN A 65 9.18 26.67 21.53
CA GLN A 65 9.91 27.93 21.67
C GLN A 65 10.59 28.31 20.35
N ASN A 66 10.73 29.61 20.08
CA ASN A 66 11.48 30.15 18.94
C ASN A 66 11.00 29.71 17.54
N VAL A 67 9.74 29.32 17.38
CA VAL A 67 9.16 28.97 16.06
C VAL A 67 8.27 30.07 15.48
N LYS A 68 8.13 30.07 14.16
CA LYS A 68 7.17 30.90 13.45
C LYS A 68 5.76 30.30 13.57
N LYS A 69 5.00 30.75 14.58
CA LYS A 69 3.65 30.24 14.92
C LYS A 69 2.68 30.19 13.73
N SER A 70 2.81 31.08 12.75
CA SER A 70 1.96 31.09 11.55
C SER A 70 2.16 29.86 10.67
N GLN A 71 3.38 29.32 10.56
CA GLN A 71 3.64 28.12 9.76
C GLN A 71 2.99 26.89 10.40
N TYR A 72 3.12 26.76 11.72
CA TYR A 72 2.45 25.70 12.49
C TYR A 72 0.93 25.76 12.35
N ARG A 73 0.34 26.96 12.48
CA ARG A 73 -1.10 27.16 12.28
C ARG A 73 -1.55 26.72 10.88
N ASN A 74 -0.79 27.08 9.85
CA ASN A 74 -1.13 26.73 8.47
C ASN A 74 -1.14 25.21 8.26
N GLU A 75 -0.11 24.48 8.71
CA GLU A 75 -0.09 23.02 8.55
C GLU A 75 -1.16 22.32 9.39
N ILE A 76 -1.41 22.79 10.62
CA ILE A 76 -2.47 22.23 11.47
C ILE A 76 -3.84 22.46 10.83
N ALA A 77 -4.11 23.67 10.32
CA ALA A 77 -5.36 23.96 9.62
C ALA A 77 -5.52 23.10 8.36
N ARG A 78 -4.44 22.89 7.61
CA ARG A 78 -4.41 22.04 6.42
C ARG A 78 -4.64 20.55 6.77
N ALA A 79 -4.13 20.08 7.91
CA ALA A 79 -4.43 18.73 8.41
C ALA A 79 -5.93 18.56 8.75
N PHE A 80 -6.54 19.52 9.45
CA PHE A 80 -7.99 19.52 9.68
C PHE A 80 -8.77 19.58 8.36
N GLN A 81 -8.30 20.39 7.40
CA GLN A 81 -8.95 20.51 6.10
C GLN A 81 -9.00 19.17 5.36
N LEU A 82 -7.91 18.41 5.34
CA LEU A 82 -7.86 17.10 4.71
C LEU A 82 -8.93 16.15 5.27
N TRP A 83 -9.17 16.15 6.58
CA TRP A 83 -10.27 15.38 7.18
C TRP A 83 -11.65 15.94 6.86
N SER A 84 -11.84 17.26 6.86
CA SER A 84 -13.13 17.88 6.50
C SER A 84 -13.50 17.70 5.03
N ASN A 85 -12.52 17.56 4.13
CA ASN A 85 -12.78 17.35 2.70
C ASN A 85 -13.49 16.02 2.43
N VAL A 86 -13.37 15.05 3.34
CA VAL A 86 -13.89 13.68 3.17
C VAL A 86 -14.92 13.29 4.22
N THR A 87 -15.36 14.22 5.06
CA THR A 87 -16.38 14.01 6.11
C THR A 87 -17.38 15.16 6.15
N PRO A 88 -18.53 15.04 6.85
CA PRO A 88 -19.40 16.18 7.12
C PRO A 88 -18.87 17.10 8.24
N LEU A 89 -17.67 16.83 8.77
CA LEU A 89 -17.08 17.60 9.87
C LEU A 89 -16.57 18.95 9.37
N THR A 90 -16.71 19.96 10.22
CA THR A 90 -16.12 21.29 10.02
C THR A 90 -15.28 21.64 11.22
N PHE A 91 -14.17 22.34 10.97
CA PHE A 91 -13.19 22.69 12.00
C PHE A 91 -12.94 24.19 12.02
N ARG A 92 -12.86 24.74 13.22
CA ARG A 92 -12.54 26.17 13.41
C ARG A 92 -11.55 26.37 14.55
N GLU A 93 -10.45 27.07 14.28
CA GLU A 93 -9.54 27.53 15.33
C GLU A 93 -10.23 28.60 16.18
N VAL A 94 -10.19 28.43 17.51
CA VAL A 94 -10.65 29.44 18.47
C VAL A 94 -9.49 30.03 19.25
N ASN A 95 -9.72 31.18 19.88
CA ASN A 95 -8.73 31.82 20.73
C ASN A 95 -8.33 30.89 21.89
N ARG A 96 -7.07 30.93 22.32
CA ARG A 96 -6.54 30.16 23.45
C ARG A 96 -7.37 30.27 24.75
N ARG A 97 -8.07 31.38 24.98
CA ARG A 97 -8.92 31.59 26.17
C ARG A 97 -10.34 31.00 26.05
N ALA A 98 -10.76 30.59 24.85
CA ALA A 98 -12.06 29.98 24.62
C ALA A 98 -12.03 28.49 24.98
N SER A 99 -13.20 27.94 25.29
CA SER A 99 -13.38 26.48 25.37
C SER A 99 -13.23 25.87 23.97
N ALA A 100 -12.66 24.67 23.89
CA ALA A 100 -12.49 23.94 22.65
C ALA A 100 -12.74 22.44 22.83
N ASP A 101 -13.11 21.78 21.73
CA ASP A 101 -13.30 20.32 21.70
C ASP A 101 -11.97 19.59 21.57
N ILE A 102 -11.01 20.21 20.87
CA ILE A 102 -9.67 19.65 20.65
C ILE A 102 -8.60 20.66 21.10
N ASP A 103 -7.77 20.23 22.05
CA ASP A 103 -6.67 21.01 22.61
C ASP A 103 -5.32 20.47 22.11
N ILE A 104 -4.60 21.27 21.32
CA ILE A 104 -3.28 20.90 20.80
C ILE A 104 -2.19 21.58 21.63
N ARG A 105 -1.24 20.81 22.17
CA ARG A 105 -0.06 21.35 22.86
C ARG A 105 1.25 20.69 22.41
N PHE A 106 2.27 21.53 22.20
CA PHE A 106 3.64 21.09 22.02
C PHE A 106 4.36 21.11 23.38
N VAL A 107 4.82 19.95 23.85
CA VAL A 107 5.39 19.73 25.18
C VAL A 107 6.63 18.82 25.10
N SER A 108 7.53 18.92 26.07
CA SER A 108 8.78 18.13 26.14
C SER A 108 8.81 17.34 27.44
N GLY A 109 9.51 16.21 27.46
CA GLY A 109 9.75 15.45 28.69
C GLY A 109 8.47 14.93 29.33
N PHE A 110 8.46 14.84 30.66
CA PHE A 110 7.24 14.55 31.44
C PHE A 110 6.27 15.74 31.41
N HIS A 111 5.05 15.50 30.92
CA HIS A 111 4.04 16.54 30.69
C HIS A 111 2.68 16.23 31.34
N GLN A 112 2.74 15.63 32.53
CA GLN A 112 1.62 15.38 33.44
C GLN A 112 0.65 14.28 32.99
N ASP A 113 1.14 13.30 32.25
CA ASP A 113 0.49 12.02 31.95
C ASP A 113 1.51 10.86 32.05
N ASP A 114 1.04 9.62 31.86
CA ASP A 114 1.86 8.40 31.91
C ASP A 114 2.71 8.18 30.65
N TYR A 115 2.72 9.11 29.68
CA TYR A 115 3.37 8.97 28.37
C TYR A 115 4.40 10.09 28.10
N PRO A 116 5.50 10.17 28.89
CA PRO A 116 6.52 11.19 28.71
C PRO A 116 7.24 11.08 27.35
N PHE A 117 7.67 12.23 26.81
CA PHE A 117 8.58 12.27 25.66
C PHE A 117 10.04 12.15 26.13
N TYR A 118 10.87 11.43 25.37
CA TYR A 118 12.27 11.16 25.71
C TYR A 118 13.28 11.88 24.81
N GLY A 119 12.82 12.87 24.03
CA GLY A 119 13.62 13.64 23.08
C GLY A 119 13.46 13.15 21.63
N ALA A 120 14.16 13.81 20.71
CA ALA A 120 13.98 13.65 19.27
C ALA A 120 14.22 12.23 18.72
N MET A 121 13.55 11.92 17.61
CA MET A 121 13.59 10.64 16.87
C MET A 121 12.95 9.45 17.59
N GLY A 122 12.03 9.71 18.53
CA GLY A 122 11.35 8.70 19.33
C GLY A 122 9.84 8.71 19.13
N VAL A 123 9.12 9.05 20.19
CA VAL A 123 7.67 9.22 20.16
C VAL A 123 7.36 10.65 19.74
N VAL A 124 6.70 10.82 18.59
CA VAL A 124 6.51 12.16 18.00
C VAL A 124 5.22 12.88 18.46
N GLY A 125 4.30 12.13 19.05
CA GLY A 125 3.03 12.65 19.55
C GLY A 125 2.07 11.54 19.96
N HIS A 126 1.04 11.90 20.73
CA HIS A 126 -0.04 11.00 21.15
C HIS A 126 -1.33 11.77 21.52
N PRO A 127 -2.51 11.14 21.39
CA PRO A 127 -3.76 11.65 21.94
C PRO A 127 -3.96 11.20 23.40
N MET A 128 -4.57 12.05 24.23
CA MET A 128 -4.85 11.70 25.63
C MET A 128 -6.12 10.84 25.74
N VAL A 129 -5.93 9.54 25.99
CA VAL A 129 -6.98 8.51 25.88
C VAL A 129 -8.08 8.65 26.94
N GLU A 130 -7.72 9.08 28.15
CA GLU A 130 -8.64 9.26 29.27
C GLU A 130 -9.60 10.45 29.04
N GLU A 131 -9.12 11.49 28.37
CA GLU A 131 -9.85 12.72 28.07
C GLU A 131 -10.87 12.55 26.92
N MET A 132 -10.74 11.50 26.08
CA MET A 132 -11.75 11.15 25.06
C MET A 132 -13.13 10.78 25.64
N TYR A 133 -13.21 10.56 26.96
CA TYR A 133 -14.47 10.28 27.66
C TYR A 133 -15.04 11.50 28.41
N GLU A 134 -14.34 12.64 28.46
CA GLU A 134 -14.66 13.80 29.33
C GLU A 134 -14.83 15.14 28.57
N HIS A 135 -15.38 15.10 27.35
CA HIS A 135 -15.80 16.27 26.53
C HIS A 135 -14.69 17.07 25.81
N VAL A 136 -13.42 16.98 26.19
CA VAL A 136 -12.30 17.65 25.48
C VAL A 136 -11.22 16.64 25.15
N VAL A 137 -10.81 16.55 23.88
CA VAL A 137 -9.72 15.68 23.44
C VAL A 137 -8.42 16.46 23.34
N ARG A 138 -7.39 15.99 24.03
CA ARG A 138 -6.06 16.60 23.98
C ARG A 138 -5.13 15.85 23.04
N ILE A 139 -4.38 16.61 22.25
CA ILE A 139 -3.32 16.13 21.37
C ILE A 139 -1.99 16.72 21.86
N ASP A 140 -1.07 15.83 22.22
CA ASP A 140 0.27 16.17 22.68
C ASP A 140 1.28 15.82 21.59
N VAL A 141 2.13 16.78 21.27
CA VAL A 141 3.15 16.65 20.23
C VAL A 141 4.50 16.98 20.84
N ASP A 142 5.52 16.17 20.55
CA ASP A 142 6.84 16.38 21.12
C ASP A 142 7.44 17.69 20.58
N ALA A 143 7.74 18.62 21.47
CA ALA A 143 8.33 19.91 21.12
C ALA A 143 9.83 19.83 20.83
N ASP A 144 10.48 18.71 21.15
CA ASP A 144 11.91 18.49 20.92
C ASP A 144 12.21 17.99 19.49
N GLU A 145 11.18 17.64 18.71
CA GLU A 145 11.32 17.19 17.32
C GLU A 145 11.63 18.33 16.35
N GLN A 146 12.49 18.06 15.37
CA GLN A 146 12.78 18.99 14.28
C GLN A 146 11.74 18.89 13.17
N PHE A 147 10.67 19.69 13.31
CA PHE A 147 9.60 19.73 12.33
C PHE A 147 9.99 20.40 11.01
N THR A 148 9.61 19.76 9.91
CA THR A 148 9.75 20.25 8.54
C THR A 148 8.36 20.47 7.92
N PHE A 149 8.31 21.25 6.84
CA PHE A 149 7.06 21.67 6.19
C PHE A 149 6.95 21.09 4.77
N ASP A 150 7.96 21.34 3.93
CA ASP A 150 7.99 20.88 2.54
C ASP A 150 9.35 20.25 2.16
N ARG A 151 9.97 19.53 3.10
CA ARG A 151 11.33 18.98 2.94
C ARG A 151 11.50 17.64 3.65
N ALA A 152 12.35 16.79 3.09
CA ALA A 152 12.54 15.41 3.52
C ALA A 152 13.59 15.20 4.62
N ASP A 153 14.35 16.24 4.99
CA ASP A 153 15.42 16.21 5.99
C ASP A 153 14.91 16.46 7.43
N GLY A 154 13.77 15.86 7.80
CA GLY A 154 13.23 15.89 9.15
C GLY A 154 11.78 15.38 9.21
N ILE A 155 11.09 15.63 10.32
CA ILE A 155 9.74 15.10 10.57
C ILE A 155 8.69 16.09 10.04
N ASN A 156 7.87 15.66 9.09
CA ASN A 156 6.89 16.55 8.48
C ASN A 156 5.71 16.86 9.41
N LEU A 157 5.50 18.14 9.75
CA LEU A 157 4.47 18.56 10.71
C LEU A 157 3.05 18.24 10.22
N LEU A 158 2.76 18.45 8.93
CA LEU A 158 1.44 18.17 8.36
C LEU A 158 1.07 16.72 8.57
N GLN A 159 1.97 15.79 8.23
CA GLN A 159 1.73 14.36 8.34
C GLN A 159 1.58 13.91 9.80
N VAL A 160 2.41 14.44 10.73
CA VAL A 160 2.24 14.15 12.17
C VAL A 160 0.90 14.65 12.68
N MET A 161 0.54 15.90 12.39
CA MET A 161 -0.72 16.48 12.86
C MET A 161 -1.93 15.76 12.25
N LEU A 162 -1.86 15.37 10.97
CA LEU A 162 -2.93 14.64 10.31
C LEU A 162 -3.20 13.28 10.97
N HIS A 163 -2.15 12.54 11.33
CA HIS A 163 -2.25 11.30 12.11
C HIS A 163 -2.88 11.54 13.49
N GLN A 164 -2.36 12.49 14.26
CA GLN A 164 -2.86 12.74 15.63
C GLN A 164 -4.32 13.23 15.62
N ILE A 165 -4.70 14.04 14.64
CA ILE A 165 -6.10 14.46 14.47
C ILE A 165 -6.99 13.26 14.12
N GLY A 166 -6.52 12.31 13.30
CA GLY A 166 -7.28 11.09 13.02
C GLY A 166 -7.63 10.33 14.31
N HIS A 167 -6.70 10.26 15.27
CA HIS A 167 -7.00 9.72 16.59
C HIS A 167 -8.03 10.53 17.36
N ALA A 168 -7.90 11.85 17.38
CA ALA A 168 -8.88 12.72 18.04
C ALA A 168 -10.28 12.65 17.41
N LEU A 169 -10.39 12.15 16.18
CA LEU A 169 -11.64 11.87 15.50
C LEU A 169 -12.14 10.43 15.69
N GLY A 170 -11.39 9.56 16.35
CA GLY A 170 -11.82 8.20 16.69
C GLY A 170 -11.17 7.07 15.89
N LEU A 171 -10.19 7.36 15.03
CA LEU A 171 -9.43 6.34 14.30
C LEU A 171 -8.30 5.80 15.17
N GLY A 172 -8.09 4.50 15.17
CA GLY A 172 -6.91 3.85 15.76
C GLY A 172 -5.82 3.64 14.74
N HIS A 173 -4.72 3.02 15.19
CA HIS A 173 -3.64 2.66 14.29
C HIS A 173 -4.15 1.70 13.20
N SER A 174 -3.70 1.98 11.99
CA SER A 174 -3.87 1.09 10.85
C SER A 174 -2.68 0.16 10.70
N SER A 175 -2.95 -1.08 10.30
CA SER A 175 -1.91 -2.00 9.83
C SER A 175 -1.43 -1.68 8.41
N ASP A 176 -2.15 -0.83 7.67
CA ASP A 176 -1.72 -0.29 6.39
C ASP A 176 -0.52 0.65 6.62
N HIS A 177 0.61 0.32 5.99
CA HIS A 177 1.88 1.02 6.13
C HIS A 177 2.00 2.25 5.22
N ILE A 178 1.01 2.56 4.38
CA ILE A 178 0.92 3.83 3.63
C ILE A 178 -0.17 4.76 4.19
N SER A 179 -1.20 4.23 4.86
CA SER A 179 -2.20 4.99 5.64
C SER A 179 -1.52 6.00 6.57
N ILE A 180 -2.08 7.22 6.67
CA ILE A 180 -1.57 8.20 7.62
C ILE A 180 -1.68 7.70 9.05
N MET A 181 -2.67 6.85 9.36
CA MET A 181 -2.89 6.25 10.67
C MET A 181 -1.97 5.06 10.99
N SER A 182 -1.00 4.73 10.14
CA SER A 182 0.05 3.78 10.49
C SER A 182 0.88 4.29 11.68
N PRO A 183 1.33 3.42 12.61
CA PRO A 183 2.04 3.87 13.81
C PRO A 183 3.37 4.56 13.53
N CYS A 184 4.08 4.18 12.45
CA CYS A 184 5.40 4.75 12.14
C CYS A 184 5.26 6.07 11.38
N VAL A 185 6.10 7.05 11.73
CA VAL A 185 6.17 8.33 11.04
C VAL A 185 6.55 8.11 9.58
N LYS A 186 5.80 8.77 8.70
CA LYS A 186 6.05 8.70 7.26
C LYS A 186 7.25 9.56 6.87
N PRO A 187 8.05 9.12 5.88
CA PRO A 187 8.88 10.04 5.12
C PRO A 187 8.04 11.19 4.56
N TYR A 188 8.68 12.34 4.30
CA TYR A 188 8.00 13.46 3.66
C TYR A 188 7.42 13.05 2.31
N ILE A 189 6.10 13.20 2.16
CA ILE A 189 5.38 12.96 0.90
C ILE A 189 4.90 14.32 0.35
N PRO A 190 5.44 14.78 -0.79
CA PRO A 190 4.97 16.01 -1.41
C PRO A 190 3.53 15.85 -1.89
N ASN A 191 2.72 16.91 -1.76
CA ASN A 191 1.30 16.91 -2.15
C ASN A 191 0.47 15.79 -1.49
N PHE A 192 0.74 15.52 -0.21
CA PHE A 192 0.05 14.48 0.56
C PHE A 192 -1.48 14.58 0.48
N THR A 193 -2.12 13.43 0.25
CA THR A 193 -3.57 13.23 0.32
C THR A 193 -3.88 12.01 1.17
N LEU A 194 -5.04 12.00 1.84
CA LEU A 194 -5.52 10.82 2.58
C LEU A 194 -5.61 9.60 1.65
N THR A 195 -5.21 8.43 2.16
CA THR A 195 -5.39 7.18 1.42
C THR A 195 -6.85 6.73 1.48
N GLU A 196 -7.23 5.78 0.63
CA GLU A 196 -8.57 5.19 0.68
C GLU A 196 -8.84 4.51 2.03
N THR A 197 -7.83 3.89 2.64
CA THR A 197 -7.88 3.34 4.00
C THR A 197 -8.32 4.44 4.98
N ASP A 198 -7.62 5.58 4.97
CA ASP A 198 -7.92 6.72 5.84
C ASP A 198 -9.33 7.28 5.61
N VAL A 199 -9.73 7.45 4.34
CA VAL A 199 -11.05 7.97 3.93
C VAL A 199 -12.16 7.02 4.35
N THR A 200 -12.03 5.73 4.09
CA THR A 200 -13.03 4.72 4.45
C THR A 200 -13.12 4.57 5.96
N GLY A 201 -11.97 4.59 6.64
CA GLY A 201 -11.89 4.58 8.10
C GLY A 201 -12.70 5.72 8.70
N ILE A 202 -12.44 6.96 8.27
CA ILE A 202 -13.12 8.13 8.86
C ILE A 202 -14.60 8.23 8.45
N GLN A 203 -14.93 7.84 7.21
CA GLN A 203 -16.32 7.83 6.73
C GLN A 203 -17.16 6.74 7.39
N SER A 204 -16.56 5.63 7.81
CA SER A 204 -17.27 4.63 8.64
C SER A 204 -17.77 5.22 9.98
N ILE A 205 -17.11 6.27 10.48
CA ILE A 205 -17.49 6.98 11.70
C ILE A 205 -18.47 8.12 11.39
N TYR A 206 -18.15 8.99 10.44
CA TYR A 206 -18.86 10.26 10.24
C TYR A 206 -19.77 10.32 9.01
N GLY A 207 -19.63 9.41 8.05
CA GLY A 207 -20.33 9.45 6.77
C GLY A 207 -19.67 10.36 5.73
N LEU A 208 -20.31 10.49 4.57
CA LEU A 208 -19.84 11.30 3.43
C LEU A 208 -19.97 12.81 3.68
N PRO A 209 -19.18 13.65 2.97
CA PRO A 209 -19.32 15.10 3.02
C PRO A 209 -20.73 15.58 2.67
N ASN A 210 -21.20 16.64 3.32
CA ASN A 210 -22.45 17.29 2.95
C ASN A 210 -22.27 17.93 1.57
N SER A 211 -23.07 17.53 0.57
CA SER A 211 -23.11 18.21 -0.73
C SER A 211 -23.60 19.64 -0.56
N PRO A 212 -23.05 20.64 -1.29
CA PRO A 212 -23.62 21.98 -1.30
C PRO A 212 -25.04 21.89 -1.87
N THR A 213 -26.03 22.23 -1.07
CA THR A 213 -27.46 22.29 -1.41
C THR A 213 -27.71 23.23 -2.60
N ASP A 214 -28.28 22.71 -3.69
CA ASP A 214 -29.05 23.53 -4.63
C ASP A 214 -30.49 23.75 -4.09
N PRO A 215 -31.13 24.89 -4.39
CA PRO A 215 -32.36 25.32 -3.75
C PRO A 215 -33.59 24.55 -4.23
N ILE A 216 -34.53 24.39 -3.29
CA ILE A 216 -35.87 23.81 -3.44
C ILE A 216 -36.62 24.37 -4.66
N SER A 217 -37.18 23.49 -5.51
CA SER A 217 -38.38 23.78 -6.31
C SER A 217 -39.23 22.54 -6.57
N PRO A 218 -40.56 22.71 -6.77
CA PRO A 218 -41.56 21.87 -6.13
C PRO A 218 -42.10 20.72 -7.00
N ALA A 219 -42.79 19.83 -6.32
CA ALA A 219 -43.41 18.59 -6.78
C ALA A 219 -44.17 18.68 -8.11
N GLY A 220 -44.04 17.61 -8.91
CA GLY A 220 -45.11 17.14 -9.78
C GLY A 220 -44.74 16.83 -11.23
N MET A 221 -44.13 15.66 -11.47
CA MET A 221 -44.57 14.76 -12.55
C MET A 221 -43.90 13.40 -12.40
N ARG A 222 -44.72 12.35 -12.46
CA ARG A 222 -44.29 10.95 -12.39
C ARG A 222 -44.20 10.40 -13.82
N LEU A 223 -43.07 9.71 -14.09
CA LEU A 223 -42.79 8.67 -15.11
C LEU A 223 -41.61 9.03 -16.05
N PRO A 224 -40.83 8.03 -16.53
CA PRO A 224 -40.50 6.72 -15.97
C PRO A 224 -39.08 6.75 -15.36
N SER A 225 -38.75 5.77 -14.52
CA SER A 225 -37.38 5.62 -14.00
C SER A 225 -36.37 5.63 -15.15
N PRO A 226 -35.39 6.54 -15.15
CA PRO A 226 -34.17 6.30 -15.89
C PRO A 226 -33.52 5.12 -15.19
N ILE A 227 -33.40 4.00 -15.88
CA ILE A 227 -32.32 3.06 -15.59
C ILE A 227 -31.05 3.83 -15.94
N VAL A 228 -30.55 4.61 -14.99
CA VAL A 228 -29.19 5.14 -15.06
C VAL A 228 -28.41 4.25 -14.11
N GLN A 229 -27.90 3.18 -14.71
CA GLN A 229 -26.64 2.61 -14.29
C GLN A 229 -25.63 3.75 -14.22
N HIS A 230 -25.40 4.31 -13.04
CA HIS A 230 -24.08 4.83 -12.74
C HIS A 230 -23.24 3.62 -12.34
N SER A 231 -22.75 2.95 -13.38
CA SER A 231 -21.53 2.15 -13.30
C SER A 231 -20.45 3.10 -12.76
N GLU A 232 -20.15 2.96 -11.48
CA GLU A 232 -18.80 3.28 -11.02
C GLU A 232 -17.83 2.55 -11.94
N PRO A 233 -16.79 3.21 -12.46
CA PRO A 233 -15.78 2.44 -13.15
C PRO A 233 -14.97 1.69 -12.09
N ARG A 234 -15.31 0.41 -11.88
CA ARG A 234 -14.54 -0.54 -11.08
C ARG A 234 -13.32 -0.99 -11.88
N TYR A 235 -12.35 -0.09 -12.06
CA TYR A 235 -11.26 -0.29 -13.02
C TYR A 235 -10.48 -1.61 -12.78
N LEU A 236 -9.81 -1.82 -11.64
CA LEU A 236 -8.99 -3.04 -11.45
C LEU A 236 -9.77 -4.37 -11.57
N CYS A 237 -10.94 -4.47 -10.94
CA CYS A 237 -11.67 -5.74 -10.87
C CYS A 237 -12.37 -6.13 -12.18
N GLU A 238 -12.51 -5.20 -13.11
CA GLU A 238 -13.05 -5.44 -14.45
C GLU A 238 -11.95 -5.69 -15.49
N GLU A 239 -10.68 -5.44 -15.15
CA GLU A 239 -9.53 -5.63 -16.02
C GLU A 239 -9.16 -7.12 -16.11
N ARG A 240 -9.80 -7.79 -17.07
CA ARG A 240 -9.75 -9.23 -17.29
C ARG A 240 -9.62 -9.55 -18.80
N PRO A 241 -8.76 -10.50 -19.21
CA PRO A 241 -7.66 -11.08 -18.44
C PRO A 241 -6.51 -10.07 -18.27
N LEU A 242 -5.64 -10.25 -17.29
CA LEU A 242 -4.42 -9.45 -17.15
C LEU A 242 -3.42 -9.79 -18.27
N ASP A 243 -2.58 -8.81 -18.66
CA ASP A 243 -1.57 -9.03 -19.70
C ASP A 243 -0.31 -9.71 -19.14
N ALA A 244 0.10 -9.38 -17.91
CA ALA A 244 1.19 -10.03 -17.20
C ALA A 244 1.10 -9.79 -15.68
N VAL A 245 1.73 -10.69 -14.89
CA VAL A 245 1.91 -10.52 -13.44
C VAL A 245 3.35 -10.93 -13.08
N ALA A 246 4.01 -10.19 -12.20
CA ALA A 246 5.35 -10.52 -11.71
C ALA A 246 5.59 -10.07 -10.28
N ILE A 247 6.61 -10.63 -9.64
CA ILE A 247 7.18 -10.10 -8.41
C ILE A 247 8.43 -9.29 -8.75
N LEU A 248 8.47 -8.02 -8.36
CA LEU A 248 9.64 -7.14 -8.50
C LEU A 248 9.93 -6.51 -7.13
N ALA A 249 11.19 -6.58 -6.65
CA ALA A 249 11.57 -6.12 -5.30
C ALA A 249 10.72 -6.70 -4.15
N GLY A 250 10.10 -7.86 -4.34
CA GLY A 250 9.25 -8.50 -3.33
C GLY A 250 7.78 -8.06 -3.34
N GLU A 251 7.39 -7.16 -4.25
CA GLU A 251 6.01 -6.72 -4.43
C GLU A 251 5.41 -7.34 -5.70
N ILE A 252 4.09 -7.52 -5.72
CA ILE A 252 3.35 -8.04 -6.86
C ILE A 252 3.00 -6.89 -7.80
N TYR A 253 3.25 -7.05 -9.09
CA TYR A 253 2.85 -6.11 -10.12
C TYR A 253 1.95 -6.82 -11.13
N ALA A 254 0.73 -6.32 -11.30
CA ALA A 254 -0.23 -6.75 -12.32
C ALA A 254 -0.28 -5.71 -13.44
N PHE A 255 -0.27 -6.14 -14.70
CA PHE A 255 -0.19 -5.25 -15.87
C PHE A 255 -1.39 -5.45 -16.79
N LYS A 256 -1.95 -4.33 -17.27
CA LYS A 256 -3.01 -4.33 -18.29
C LYS A 256 -2.95 -3.09 -19.14
N GLY A 257 -2.91 -3.27 -20.46
CA GLY A 257 -2.85 -2.17 -21.41
C GLY A 257 -1.63 -1.29 -21.14
N ASN A 258 -1.86 -0.01 -20.85
CA ASN A 258 -0.82 0.96 -20.50
C ASN A 258 -0.68 1.20 -18.98
N ARG A 259 -1.32 0.37 -18.15
CA ARG A 259 -1.37 0.52 -16.69
C ARG A 259 -0.77 -0.66 -15.96
N TYR A 260 -0.38 -0.41 -14.72
CA TYR A 260 -0.02 -1.44 -13.76
C TYR A 260 -0.62 -1.16 -12.39
N TRP A 261 -0.79 -2.21 -11.62
CA TRP A 261 -1.16 -2.17 -10.21
C TRP A 261 -0.08 -2.87 -9.40
N GLN A 262 0.32 -2.25 -8.31
CA GLN A 262 1.37 -2.72 -7.42
C GLN A 262 0.73 -3.13 -6.11
N PHE A 263 1.09 -4.29 -5.57
CA PHE A 263 0.59 -4.83 -4.31
C PHE A 263 1.77 -5.27 -3.45
N SER A 264 1.72 -5.00 -2.15
CA SER A 264 2.78 -5.46 -1.24
C SER A 264 2.67 -6.98 -1.01
N SER A 265 1.43 -7.47 -1.01
CA SER A 265 1.04 -8.87 -0.84
C SER A 265 -0.35 -9.09 -1.47
N PRO A 266 -0.85 -10.33 -1.60
CA PRO A 266 -2.17 -10.58 -2.15
C PRO A 266 -3.23 -9.74 -1.43
N ASN A 267 -4.09 -9.06 -2.19
CA ASN A 267 -5.15 -8.17 -1.72
C ASN A 267 -4.68 -6.88 -1.02
N ASP A 268 -3.39 -6.55 -1.04
CA ASP A 268 -2.83 -5.33 -0.43
C ASP A 268 -2.29 -4.36 -1.49
N LEU A 269 -3.20 -3.59 -2.09
CA LEU A 269 -2.93 -2.69 -3.21
C LEU A 269 -2.19 -1.40 -2.75
N LEU A 270 -1.02 -1.17 -3.32
CA LEU A 270 -0.16 0.01 -3.08
C LEU A 270 -0.39 1.17 -4.07
N SER A 271 -0.74 0.84 -5.31
CA SER A 271 -1.00 1.84 -6.37
C SER A 271 -2.47 2.26 -6.40
N PRO A 272 -2.86 3.37 -7.05
CA PRO A 272 -4.27 3.72 -7.22
C PRO A 272 -5.10 2.60 -7.86
N ILE A 273 -6.38 2.45 -7.46
CA ILE A 273 -7.29 1.44 -8.01
C ILE A 273 -7.55 1.63 -9.52
N SER A 274 -7.39 2.84 -10.04
CA SER A 274 -7.44 3.16 -11.47
C SER A 274 -6.16 2.74 -12.22
N GLY A 275 -5.14 2.24 -11.53
CA GLY A 275 -3.86 1.82 -12.07
C GLY A 275 -2.91 2.98 -12.35
N SER A 276 -1.62 2.77 -12.11
CA SER A 276 -0.55 3.71 -12.47
C SER A 276 -0.14 3.52 -13.93
N LEU A 277 0.30 4.60 -14.61
CA LEU A 277 0.80 4.48 -15.98
C LEU A 277 2.15 3.76 -16.00
N ILE A 278 2.28 2.79 -16.91
CA ILE A 278 3.55 2.08 -17.14
C ILE A 278 4.67 3.07 -17.52
N SER A 279 4.34 4.09 -18.31
CA SER A 279 5.30 5.09 -18.78
C SER A 279 5.91 5.95 -17.68
N ASP A 280 5.21 6.12 -16.56
CA ASP A 280 5.67 6.98 -15.46
C ASP A 280 6.77 6.28 -14.65
N ARG A 281 6.65 4.95 -14.52
CA ARG A 281 7.61 4.11 -13.81
C ARG A 281 8.72 3.57 -14.72
N TRP A 282 8.37 3.24 -15.96
CA TRP A 282 9.29 2.68 -16.97
C TRP A 282 9.19 3.47 -18.27
N PRO A 283 9.83 4.66 -18.35
CA PRO A 283 9.78 5.49 -19.55
C PRO A 283 10.28 4.72 -20.78
N GLY A 284 9.55 4.84 -21.89
CA GLY A 284 9.85 4.16 -23.16
C GLY A 284 9.38 2.71 -23.26
N LEU A 285 8.78 2.15 -22.21
CA LEU A 285 8.19 0.81 -22.26
C LEU A 285 6.80 0.86 -22.93
N PRO A 286 6.55 0.09 -24.02
CA PRO A 286 5.25 0.06 -24.68
C PRO A 286 4.16 -0.64 -23.85
N ALA A 287 2.90 -0.28 -24.12
CA ALA A 287 1.72 -0.94 -23.57
C ALA A 287 1.55 -2.41 -24.05
N GLY A 288 0.79 -3.19 -23.29
CA GLY A 288 0.40 -4.56 -23.60
C GLY A 288 1.50 -5.59 -23.33
N ILE A 289 2.19 -5.46 -22.19
CA ILE A 289 3.33 -6.29 -21.77
C ILE A 289 2.97 -7.77 -21.87
N ALA A 290 3.80 -8.55 -22.56
CA ALA A 290 3.54 -9.98 -22.75
C ALA A 290 4.16 -10.84 -21.64
N ALA A 291 5.26 -10.38 -21.02
CA ALA A 291 5.86 -11.05 -19.88
C ALA A 291 6.73 -10.07 -19.10
N VAL A 292 6.86 -10.32 -17.80
CA VAL A 292 7.75 -9.58 -16.92
C VAL A 292 8.35 -10.54 -15.89
N TYR A 293 9.62 -10.34 -15.54
CA TYR A 293 10.26 -11.07 -14.45
C TYR A 293 11.41 -10.27 -13.83
N GLN A 294 11.77 -10.63 -12.60
CA GLN A 294 12.99 -10.14 -11.96
C GLN A 294 14.16 -11.07 -12.28
N ARG A 295 15.20 -10.50 -12.88
CA ARG A 295 16.50 -11.16 -13.08
C ARG A 295 17.35 -10.98 -11.82
N ASN A 296 17.57 -12.06 -11.09
CA ASN A 296 18.22 -12.00 -9.78
C ASN A 296 19.75 -11.88 -9.83
N THR A 297 20.38 -12.12 -10.98
CA THR A 297 21.85 -11.99 -11.12
C THR A 297 22.32 -10.54 -10.93
N ASP A 298 21.47 -9.56 -11.27
CA ASP A 298 21.79 -8.14 -11.23
C ASP A 298 20.63 -7.24 -10.78
N ASN A 299 19.59 -7.84 -10.18
CA ASN A 299 18.38 -7.19 -9.67
C ASN A 299 17.70 -6.26 -10.69
N LYS A 300 17.58 -6.73 -11.94
CA LYS A 300 16.91 -5.98 -13.01
C LYS A 300 15.48 -6.47 -13.23
N ALA A 301 14.59 -5.55 -13.58
CA ALA A 301 13.26 -5.88 -14.10
C ALA A 301 13.36 -6.02 -15.61
N VAL A 302 12.94 -7.18 -16.14
CA VAL A 302 12.97 -7.47 -17.58
C VAL A 302 11.55 -7.57 -18.07
N PHE A 303 11.19 -6.73 -19.04
CA PHE A 303 9.89 -6.68 -19.68
C PHE A 303 9.99 -7.20 -21.11
N ILE A 304 8.99 -7.95 -21.55
CA ILE A 304 8.91 -8.49 -22.91
C ILE A 304 7.65 -7.98 -23.60
N ARG A 305 7.85 -7.46 -24.81
CA ARG A 305 6.79 -6.97 -25.69
C ARG A 305 7.25 -7.00 -27.13
N ALA A 306 6.36 -7.37 -28.06
CA ALA A 306 6.62 -7.29 -29.50
C ALA A 306 7.98 -7.88 -29.96
N GLY A 307 8.44 -8.96 -29.32
CA GLY A 307 9.69 -9.64 -29.67
C GLY A 307 10.99 -8.95 -29.21
N ARG A 308 10.90 -8.01 -28.27
CA ARG A 308 12.03 -7.35 -27.62
C ARG A 308 11.97 -7.52 -26.10
N MET A 309 13.12 -7.38 -25.47
CA MET A 309 13.30 -7.22 -24.02
C MET A 309 13.67 -5.78 -23.70
N TRP A 310 13.07 -5.21 -22.67
CA TRP A 310 13.45 -3.94 -22.05
C TRP A 310 13.93 -4.23 -20.63
N ILE A 311 15.10 -3.71 -20.27
CA ILE A 311 15.74 -4.01 -18.99
C ILE A 311 15.84 -2.72 -18.18
N TYR A 312 15.32 -2.72 -16.96
CA TYR A 312 15.34 -1.57 -16.05
C TYR A 312 15.97 -1.94 -14.71
N ASP A 313 16.56 -0.96 -14.03
CA ASP A 313 16.98 -1.14 -12.64
C ASP A 313 15.78 -1.11 -11.71
N ILE A 314 15.71 -2.08 -10.80
CA ILE A 314 14.63 -2.14 -9.79
C ILE A 314 14.86 -1.08 -8.71
N HIS A 315 16.12 -0.75 -8.42
CA HIS A 315 16.52 0.27 -7.44
C HIS A 315 17.45 1.30 -8.11
N PRO A 316 16.92 2.19 -8.96
CA PRO A 316 17.74 3.17 -9.65
C PRO A 316 18.45 4.07 -8.63
N LYS A 317 19.78 4.13 -8.70
CA LYS A 317 20.61 4.94 -7.80
C LYS A 317 20.66 6.41 -8.20
N THR A 318 20.37 6.69 -9.47
CA THR A 318 20.35 8.04 -10.05
C THR A 318 19.09 8.23 -10.91
N VAL A 319 18.72 9.49 -11.16
CA VAL A 319 17.60 9.85 -12.04
C VAL A 319 17.85 9.42 -13.50
N SER A 320 19.12 9.34 -13.94
CA SER A 320 19.47 8.78 -15.24
C SER A 320 19.23 7.26 -15.31
N ASP A 321 19.46 6.54 -14.21
CA ASP A 321 19.22 5.09 -14.14
C ASP A 321 17.72 4.74 -14.13
N SER A 322 16.84 5.71 -13.81
CA SER A 322 15.39 5.52 -13.79
C SER A 322 14.68 5.89 -15.09
N THR A 323 15.33 6.58 -16.03
CA THR A 323 14.64 7.28 -17.13
C THR A 323 14.77 6.66 -18.52
N ALA A 324 15.59 5.62 -18.70
CA ALA A 324 15.67 4.89 -19.97
C ALA A 324 15.91 3.39 -19.73
N PRO A 325 15.41 2.49 -20.60
CA PRO A 325 15.78 1.08 -20.53
C PRO A 325 17.29 0.97 -20.72
N TYR A 326 17.95 0.22 -19.84
CA TYR A 326 19.39 -0.01 -19.88
C TYR A 326 19.83 -0.66 -21.20
N THR A 327 18.98 -1.52 -21.78
CA THR A 327 19.22 -2.17 -23.07
C THR A 327 17.89 -2.63 -23.69
N GLN A 328 17.82 -2.63 -25.02
CA GLN A 328 16.79 -3.31 -25.80
C GLN A 328 17.40 -4.48 -26.58
N VAL A 329 16.94 -5.70 -26.34
CA VAL A 329 17.48 -6.92 -26.99
C VAL A 329 16.38 -7.61 -27.79
N HIS A 330 16.69 -8.06 -29.01
CA HIS A 330 15.76 -8.87 -29.78
C HIS A 330 15.79 -10.32 -29.30
N LEU A 331 14.62 -10.91 -29.04
CA LEU A 331 14.53 -12.30 -28.54
C LEU A 331 15.26 -13.33 -29.43
N ARG A 332 15.33 -13.07 -30.73
CA ARG A 332 16.02 -13.98 -31.68
C ARG A 332 17.52 -14.03 -31.46
N GLU A 333 18.13 -12.94 -31.00
CA GLU A 333 19.56 -12.89 -30.68
C GLU A 333 19.88 -13.81 -29.51
N LEU A 334 18.89 -14.09 -28.65
CA LEU A 334 18.98 -14.99 -27.51
C LEU A 334 18.53 -16.43 -27.84
N GLY A 335 18.24 -16.74 -29.11
CA GLY A 335 17.70 -18.03 -29.54
C GLY A 335 16.24 -18.28 -29.11
N LEU A 336 15.57 -17.29 -28.54
CA LEU A 336 14.19 -17.40 -28.05
C LEU A 336 13.15 -17.20 -29.17
N PRO A 337 11.91 -17.71 -28.98
CA PRO A 337 10.81 -17.43 -29.89
C PRO A 337 10.59 -15.94 -30.11
N ARG A 338 10.07 -15.57 -31.30
CA ARG A 338 9.74 -14.17 -31.65
C ARG A 338 8.75 -13.50 -30.71
N THR A 339 7.99 -14.28 -29.96
CA THR A 339 6.99 -13.83 -28.99
C THR A 339 6.99 -14.80 -27.82
N ILE A 340 6.83 -14.28 -26.62
CA ILE A 340 6.70 -15.04 -25.37
C ILE A 340 5.32 -14.75 -24.80
N ASP A 341 4.71 -15.75 -24.17
CA ASP A 341 3.42 -15.61 -23.48
C ASP A 341 3.62 -15.32 -21.98
N MET A 342 4.73 -15.78 -21.38
CA MET A 342 5.13 -15.46 -20.01
C MET A 342 6.59 -15.82 -19.73
N ALA A 343 7.12 -15.27 -18.65
CA ALA A 343 8.43 -15.56 -18.12
C ALA A 343 8.31 -15.86 -16.62
N LEU A 344 9.08 -16.82 -16.12
CA LEU A 344 9.05 -17.24 -14.73
C LEU A 344 10.48 -17.42 -14.21
N SER A 345 10.87 -16.65 -13.18
CA SER A 345 12.15 -16.86 -12.50
C SER A 345 12.12 -18.22 -11.79
N CYS A 346 13.14 -19.05 -12.04
CA CYS A 346 13.21 -20.39 -11.50
C CYS A 346 13.45 -20.34 -9.98
N PRO A 347 12.54 -20.90 -9.14
CA PRO A 347 12.71 -20.87 -7.68
C PRO A 347 13.96 -21.62 -7.22
N SER A 348 14.25 -22.76 -7.86
CA SER A 348 15.37 -23.61 -7.48
C SER A 348 16.71 -23.05 -7.96
N TRP A 349 16.72 -22.35 -9.10
CA TRP A 349 17.92 -21.88 -9.78
C TRP A 349 17.77 -20.36 -10.00
N PRO A 350 18.11 -19.52 -9.01
CA PRO A 350 17.81 -18.08 -9.04
C PRO A 350 18.43 -17.31 -10.22
N GLN A 351 19.44 -17.90 -10.86
CA GLN A 351 20.13 -17.37 -12.05
C GLN A 351 19.55 -17.91 -13.36
N SER A 352 18.33 -18.42 -13.33
CA SER A 352 17.65 -18.98 -14.50
C SER A 352 16.22 -18.52 -14.60
N THR A 353 15.75 -18.43 -15.84
CA THR A 353 14.39 -18.04 -16.18
C THR A 353 13.80 -19.03 -17.16
N TYR A 354 12.54 -19.38 -16.95
CA TYR A 354 11.75 -20.13 -17.91
C TYR A 354 10.98 -19.16 -18.79
N PHE A 355 11.20 -19.22 -20.11
CA PHE A 355 10.36 -18.53 -21.08
C PHE A 355 9.35 -19.51 -21.66
N LEU A 356 8.09 -19.08 -21.75
CA LEU A 356 7.01 -19.94 -22.21
C LEU A 356 6.34 -19.39 -23.47
N LYS A 357 6.05 -20.27 -24.42
CA LYS A 357 5.27 -19.95 -25.62
C LYS A 357 4.44 -21.15 -26.06
N LYS A 358 3.12 -21.01 -26.11
CA LYS A 358 2.16 -22.04 -26.58
C LYS A 358 2.42 -23.42 -25.95
N GLY A 359 2.64 -23.44 -24.63
CA GLY A 359 2.90 -24.66 -23.85
C GLY A 359 4.31 -25.25 -23.99
N LYS A 360 5.19 -24.58 -24.74
CA LYS A 360 6.62 -24.91 -24.80
C LYS A 360 7.40 -24.04 -23.83
N VAL A 361 8.44 -24.60 -23.22
CA VAL A 361 9.27 -23.95 -22.19
C VAL A 361 10.73 -24.00 -22.59
N TRP A 362 11.40 -22.87 -22.52
CA TRP A 362 12.84 -22.74 -22.69
C TRP A 362 13.45 -22.39 -21.33
N HIS A 363 14.36 -23.23 -20.83
CA HIS A 363 15.16 -22.94 -19.66
C HIS A 363 16.35 -22.09 -20.09
N TYR A 364 16.39 -20.84 -19.64
CA TYR A 364 17.39 -19.86 -20.02
C TYR A 364 18.27 -19.52 -18.83
N SER A 365 19.58 -19.43 -19.07
CA SER A 365 20.57 -18.98 -18.10
C SER A 365 20.69 -17.46 -18.15
N ASP A 366 20.28 -16.78 -17.09
CA ASP A 366 20.46 -15.34 -16.95
C ASP A 366 21.93 -14.94 -16.73
N LEU A 367 22.78 -15.91 -16.39
CA LEU A 367 24.22 -15.71 -16.20
C LEU A 367 24.99 -15.74 -17.52
N THR A 368 24.72 -16.73 -18.37
CA THR A 368 25.47 -16.94 -19.63
C THR A 368 24.77 -16.34 -20.84
N GLY A 369 23.48 -15.99 -20.72
CA GLY A 369 22.68 -15.45 -21.81
C GLY A 369 22.29 -16.48 -22.86
N SER A 370 22.16 -17.75 -22.48
CA SER A 370 21.95 -18.87 -23.40
C SER A 370 20.83 -19.80 -22.93
N ILE A 371 20.20 -20.50 -23.89
CA ILE A 371 19.25 -21.57 -23.60
C ILE A 371 20.03 -22.77 -23.07
N LEU A 372 19.70 -23.20 -21.85
CA LEU A 372 20.25 -24.41 -21.22
C LEU A 372 19.50 -25.66 -21.71
N GLU A 373 18.17 -25.56 -21.80
CA GLU A 373 17.32 -26.70 -22.18
C GLU A 373 16.02 -26.23 -22.86
N GLY A 374 15.49 -27.07 -23.75
CA GLY A 374 14.18 -26.92 -24.37
C GLY A 374 14.20 -26.70 -25.89
N PRO A 375 13.02 -26.55 -26.52
CA PRO A 375 11.72 -26.43 -25.87
C PRO A 375 11.22 -27.73 -25.23
N LEU A 376 10.87 -27.68 -23.95
CA LEU A 376 10.16 -28.74 -23.22
C LEU A 376 8.66 -28.50 -23.24
N GLN A 377 7.85 -29.52 -22.96
CA GLN A 377 6.42 -29.33 -22.72
C GLN A 377 6.21 -28.83 -21.29
N ILE A 378 5.34 -27.84 -21.10
CA ILE A 378 5.02 -27.27 -19.77
C ILE A 378 4.59 -28.35 -18.76
N GLN A 379 3.87 -29.37 -19.22
CA GLN A 379 3.38 -30.49 -18.42
C GLN A 379 4.50 -31.41 -17.91
N ASN A 380 5.66 -31.41 -18.57
CA ASN A 380 6.82 -32.19 -18.11
C ASN A 380 7.50 -31.52 -16.91
N LEU A 381 7.39 -30.19 -16.83
CA LEU A 381 8.00 -29.40 -15.75
C LEU A 381 7.02 -29.20 -14.59
N TRP A 382 5.73 -29.01 -14.86
CA TRP A 382 4.72 -28.76 -13.84
C TRP A 382 3.50 -29.65 -14.07
N ASN A 383 3.36 -30.67 -13.22
CA ASN A 383 2.31 -31.69 -13.35
C ASN A 383 0.99 -31.20 -12.73
N GLY A 384 -0.12 -31.45 -13.41
CA GLY A 384 -1.48 -31.08 -12.97
C GLY A 384 -1.99 -29.75 -13.54
N LEU A 385 -1.20 -29.02 -14.33
CA LEU A 385 -1.72 -27.86 -15.07
C LEU A 385 -2.73 -28.33 -16.14
N PRO A 386 -3.93 -27.74 -16.21
CA PRO A 386 -5.04 -28.30 -17.00
C PRO A 386 -4.87 -28.09 -18.50
N THR A 387 -4.10 -27.09 -18.92
CA THR A 387 -3.91 -26.77 -20.33
C THR A 387 -2.48 -26.34 -20.63
N ARG A 388 -2.18 -26.19 -21.92
CA ARG A 388 -0.92 -25.65 -22.45
C ARG A 388 -0.94 -24.13 -22.63
N ARG A 389 -2.09 -23.47 -22.46
CA ARG A 389 -2.25 -22.02 -22.50
C ARG A 389 -2.29 -21.50 -21.07
N MET A 390 -1.50 -20.48 -20.81
CA MET A 390 -1.54 -19.67 -19.59
C MET A 390 -1.34 -18.21 -20.06
N ASP A 391 -1.83 -17.24 -19.29
CA ASP A 391 -1.70 -15.81 -19.59
C ASP A 391 -0.56 -15.16 -18.82
N ALA A 392 -0.29 -15.59 -17.58
CA ALA A 392 0.84 -15.11 -16.79
C ALA A 392 1.38 -16.20 -15.85
N ALA A 393 2.61 -16.01 -15.38
CA ALA A 393 3.18 -16.81 -14.30
C ALA A 393 4.16 -15.99 -13.46
N PHE A 394 4.22 -16.27 -12.16
CA PHE A 394 5.15 -15.62 -11.25
C PHE A 394 5.50 -16.53 -10.07
N THR A 395 6.62 -16.24 -9.41
CA THR A 395 7.05 -16.97 -8.20
C THR A 395 6.81 -16.10 -6.98
N TYR A 396 6.05 -16.60 -6.00
CA TYR A 396 5.73 -15.89 -4.75
C TYR A 396 5.77 -16.84 -3.56
N ASN A 397 6.35 -16.44 -2.43
CA ASN A 397 6.52 -17.28 -1.23
C ASN A 397 7.02 -18.70 -1.54
N GLY A 398 8.03 -18.81 -2.39
CA GLY A 398 8.64 -20.09 -2.79
C GLY A 398 7.79 -20.98 -3.69
N ASN A 399 6.62 -20.55 -4.15
CA ASN A 399 5.76 -21.35 -5.03
C ASN A 399 5.61 -20.68 -6.39
N SER A 400 5.32 -21.45 -7.43
CA SER A 400 5.03 -20.94 -8.77
C SER A 400 3.52 -20.82 -8.97
N TYR A 401 3.07 -19.69 -9.49
CA TYR A 401 1.67 -19.39 -9.72
C TYR A 401 1.47 -19.21 -11.22
N PHE A 402 0.49 -19.92 -11.79
CA PHE A 402 0.12 -19.83 -13.20
C PHE A 402 -1.30 -19.29 -13.30
N ILE A 403 -1.53 -18.30 -14.16
CA ILE A 403 -2.82 -17.64 -14.34
C ILE A 403 -3.35 -17.97 -15.74
N LEU A 404 -4.64 -18.28 -15.84
CA LEU A 404 -5.39 -18.36 -17.08
C LEU A 404 -6.75 -17.69 -16.87
N ASP A 405 -7.02 -16.67 -17.65
CA ASP A 405 -8.18 -15.79 -17.50
C ASP A 405 -8.28 -15.26 -16.05
N ASP A 406 -9.31 -15.63 -15.29
CA ASP A 406 -9.50 -15.21 -13.88
C ASP A 406 -9.05 -16.29 -12.88
N GLN A 407 -8.54 -17.42 -13.36
CA GLN A 407 -8.16 -18.56 -12.54
C GLN A 407 -6.65 -18.64 -12.35
N TYR A 408 -6.22 -19.16 -11.21
CA TYR A 408 -4.83 -19.49 -11.00
C TYR A 408 -4.61 -20.85 -10.35
N TRP A 409 -3.44 -21.42 -10.63
CA TRP A 409 -2.93 -22.66 -10.05
C TRP A 409 -1.64 -22.37 -9.30
N LYS A 410 -1.59 -22.80 -8.03
CA LYS A 410 -0.36 -22.83 -7.26
C LYS A 410 0.36 -24.16 -7.50
N VAL A 411 1.61 -24.10 -7.91
CA VAL A 411 2.51 -25.25 -8.05
C VAL A 411 3.55 -25.21 -6.95
N ASP A 412 3.61 -26.32 -6.21
CA ASP A 412 4.61 -26.50 -5.16
C ASP A 412 5.98 -26.75 -5.79
N HIS A 413 6.98 -25.96 -5.41
CA HIS A 413 8.30 -26.01 -6.04
C HIS A 413 9.12 -27.28 -5.72
N MET A 414 8.77 -28.01 -4.65
CA MET A 414 9.51 -29.21 -4.24
C MET A 414 9.06 -30.40 -5.06
N THR A 415 7.75 -30.47 -5.28
CA THR A 415 7.11 -31.59 -5.97
C THR A 415 6.87 -31.32 -7.45
N ASN A 416 6.93 -30.06 -7.87
CA ASN A 416 6.53 -29.59 -9.19
C ASN A 416 5.11 -30.02 -9.57
N ARG A 417 4.22 -30.12 -8.58
CA ARG A 417 2.81 -30.48 -8.76
C ARG A 417 1.89 -29.34 -8.37
N VAL A 418 0.79 -29.21 -9.10
CA VAL A 418 -0.34 -28.36 -8.70
C VAL A 418 -0.81 -28.79 -7.32
N SER A 419 -0.89 -27.81 -6.41
CA SER A 419 -1.36 -28.02 -5.05
C SER A 419 -2.85 -28.42 -5.05
N PRO A 420 -3.31 -29.22 -4.07
CA PRO A 420 -4.73 -29.51 -3.91
C PRO A 420 -5.57 -28.23 -3.72
N GLY A 421 -6.82 -28.24 -4.21
CA GLY A 421 -7.75 -27.10 -4.05
C GLY A 421 -7.60 -25.99 -5.08
N TYR A 422 -6.88 -26.23 -6.18
CA TYR A 422 -6.75 -25.32 -7.32
C TYR A 422 -7.42 -25.90 -8.58
N PRO A 423 -7.95 -25.06 -9.50
CA PRO A 423 -7.81 -23.61 -9.54
C PRO A 423 -8.61 -22.85 -8.49
N LYS A 424 -8.16 -21.62 -8.21
CA LYS A 424 -8.90 -20.60 -7.46
C LYS A 424 -9.02 -19.32 -8.29
N ASN A 425 -9.82 -18.35 -7.83
CA ASN A 425 -9.99 -17.08 -8.52
C ASN A 425 -8.85 -16.11 -8.19
N PHE A 426 -8.11 -15.65 -9.19
CA PHE A 426 -6.97 -14.75 -9.03
C PHE A 426 -7.40 -13.35 -8.60
N HIS A 427 -8.45 -12.80 -9.21
CA HIS A 427 -8.94 -11.47 -8.86
C HIS A 427 -9.41 -11.41 -7.41
N THR A 428 -10.06 -12.46 -6.92
CA THR A 428 -10.51 -12.55 -5.52
C THR A 428 -9.36 -12.79 -4.54
N ASP A 429 -8.45 -13.72 -4.87
CA ASP A 429 -7.41 -14.12 -3.92
C ASP A 429 -6.16 -13.21 -3.96
N PHE A 430 -5.95 -12.44 -5.04
CA PHE A 430 -4.78 -11.57 -5.21
C PHE A 430 -5.08 -10.08 -5.42
N LEU A 431 -6.22 -9.72 -6.01
CA LEU A 431 -6.52 -8.33 -6.37
C LEU A 431 -7.56 -7.65 -5.45
N GLY A 432 -8.11 -8.37 -4.47
CA GLY A 432 -9.11 -7.84 -3.54
C GLY A 432 -10.50 -7.65 -4.16
N CYS A 433 -10.78 -8.38 -5.24
CA CYS A 433 -12.11 -8.52 -5.83
C CYS A 433 -12.79 -9.81 -5.28
#